data_AF-A0AAV8Y1Q5-F1
#
_entry.id   AF-A0AAV8Y1Q5-F1
#
_cell.length_a   1.000
_cell.length_b   1.000
_cell.length_c   1.000
_cell.angle_alpha   90.00
_cell.angle_beta   90.00
_cell.angle_gamma   90.00
#
_symmetry.space_group_name_H-M   'P 1'
#
loop_
_entity.id
_entity.type
_entity.pdbx_description
1 polymer ?
#
loop_
_entity_poly.entity_id
_entity_poly.type
_entity_poly.pdbx_seq_one_letter_code
_entity_poly.pdbx_strand_id
1 'polypeptide(L)'
;MSIRYSSTLQHLVAKFETTGSVNNLSTPVHQRNARSVENIAAVRVSVQENPRQSIRAQELGLSQTSTQRILRWDLGLHPYKIQLTQELKEMFHYTHVLNVTS
;
A
#
# COMPACT_ATOMS: atom_id res chain seq x y z
N MET A 1 -2.33 -16.18 58.26
CA MET A 1 -1.66 -14.95 57.79
C MET A 1 -1.58 -15.04 56.27
N SER A 2 -2.46 -14.34 55.54
CA SER A 2 -2.54 -14.46 54.08
C SER A 2 -1.52 -13.52 53.45
N ILE A 3 -0.51 -14.06 52.77
CA ILE A 3 0.47 -13.27 52.04
C ILE A 3 -0.27 -12.66 50.83
N ARG A 4 -0.55 -11.35 50.88
CA ARG A 4 -1.09 -10.63 49.73
C ARG A 4 0.05 -10.30 48.78
N TYR A 5 0.12 -11.04 47.69
CA TYR A 5 0.98 -10.71 46.56
C TYR A 5 0.49 -9.44 45.84
N SER A 6 1.39 -8.76 45.12
CA SER A 6 1.03 -7.60 44.28
C SER A 6 0.05 -7.99 43.17
N SER A 7 -0.75 -7.03 42.69
CA SER A 7 -1.77 -7.24 41.65
C SER A 7 -1.21 -7.91 40.39
N THR A 8 0.02 -7.59 40.02
CA THR A 8 0.71 -8.20 38.87
C THR A 8 0.93 -9.70 39.03
N LEU A 9 1.34 -10.16 40.21
CA LEU A 9 1.53 -11.58 40.48
C LEU A 9 0.20 -12.32 40.45
N GLN A 10 -0.88 -11.72 40.97
CA GLN A 10 -2.22 -12.30 40.90
C GLN A 10 -2.69 -12.46 39.44
N HIS A 11 -2.45 -11.46 38.59
CA HIS A 11 -2.78 -11.55 37.17
C HIS A 11 -1.93 -12.59 36.43
N LEU A 12 -0.65 -12.74 36.75
CA LEU A 12 0.22 -13.75 36.13
C LEU A 12 -0.21 -15.17 36.51
N VAL A 13 -0.55 -15.39 37.78
CA VAL A 13 -1.06 -16.68 38.27
C VAL A 13 -2.38 -17.01 37.60
N ALA A 14 -3.35 -16.09 37.59
CA ALA A 14 -4.64 -16.29 36.92
C ALA A 14 -4.48 -16.56 35.41
N LYS A 15 -3.56 -15.86 34.74
CA LYS A 15 -3.24 -16.07 33.32
C LYS A 15 -2.64 -17.46 33.08
N PHE A 16 -1.75 -17.89 33.97
CA PHE A 16 -1.14 -19.22 33.90
C PHE A 16 -2.17 -20.33 34.16
N GLU A 17 -3.04 -20.18 35.16
CA GLU A 17 -4.10 -21.15 35.48
C GLU A 17 -5.11 -21.31 34.33
N THR A 18 -5.41 -20.22 33.61
CA THR A 18 -6.38 -20.23 32.50
C THR A 18 -5.79 -20.70 31.17
N THR A 19 -4.57 -20.27 30.85
CA THR A 19 -3.97 -20.47 29.51
C THR A 19 -2.84 -21.53 29.51
N GLY A 20 -2.34 -21.91 30.69
CA GLY A 20 -1.16 -22.79 30.84
C GLY A 20 0.16 -22.12 30.46
N SER A 21 0.14 -20.82 30.14
CA SER A 21 1.31 -20.06 29.70
C SER A 21 1.24 -18.61 30.16
N VAL A 22 2.40 -18.04 30.46
CA VAL A 22 2.56 -16.64 30.84
C VAL A 22 2.86 -15.75 29.61
N ASN A 23 3.08 -16.34 28.43
CA ASN A 23 3.45 -15.62 27.21
C ASN A 23 2.41 -14.57 26.83
N ASN A 24 2.87 -13.42 26.34
CA ASN A 24 1.98 -12.38 25.84
C ASN A 24 1.20 -12.91 24.65
N LEU A 25 -0.13 -12.80 24.72
CA LEU A 25 -0.98 -13.11 23.58
C LEU A 25 -0.69 -12.09 22.48
N SER A 26 -0.79 -12.53 21.23
CA SER A 26 -0.69 -11.63 20.10
C SER A 26 -1.78 -10.57 20.23
N THR A 27 -1.37 -9.32 20.44
CA THR A 27 -2.31 -8.20 20.55
C THR A 27 -3.00 -8.03 19.20
N PRO A 28 -4.34 -7.98 19.14
CA PRO A 28 -5.03 -7.75 17.89
C PRO A 28 -4.55 -6.42 17.29
N VAL A 29 -3.88 -6.51 16.16
CA VAL A 29 -3.36 -5.34 15.45
C VAL A 29 -4.54 -4.57 14.87
N HIS A 30 -4.65 -3.29 15.21
CA HIS A 30 -5.65 -2.40 14.63
C HIS A 30 -5.55 -2.40 13.10
N GLN A 31 -6.57 -2.93 12.43
CA GLN A 31 -6.70 -2.91 10.98
C GLN A 31 -6.91 -1.47 10.52
N ARG A 32 -5.98 -0.91 9.75
CA ARG A 32 -6.07 0.48 9.28
C ARG A 32 -7.05 0.54 8.10
N ASN A 33 -8.28 0.99 8.35
CA ASN A 33 -9.38 1.11 7.38
C ASN A 33 -8.99 1.75 6.04
N ALA A 34 -8.03 2.68 6.05
CA ALA A 34 -7.62 3.38 4.84
C ALA A 34 -6.97 2.46 3.77
N ARG A 35 -6.40 1.31 4.15
CA ARG A 35 -5.85 0.30 3.21
C ARG A 35 -6.82 -0.86 2.97
N SER A 36 -8.11 -0.58 2.86
CA SER A 36 -9.08 -1.59 2.42
C SER A 36 -8.82 -2.00 0.96
N VAL A 37 -9.31 -3.17 0.57
CA VAL A 37 -9.21 -3.67 -0.81
C VAL A 37 -9.83 -2.69 -1.81
N GLU A 38 -10.96 -2.07 -1.43
CA GLU A 38 -11.66 -1.05 -2.23
C GLU A 38 -10.79 0.18 -2.46
N ASN A 39 -10.16 0.70 -1.40
CA ASN A 39 -9.29 1.88 -1.51
C ASN A 39 -8.04 1.58 -2.35
N ILE A 40 -7.47 0.38 -2.23
CA ILE A 40 -6.34 -0.04 -3.07
C ILE A 40 -6.75 -0.09 -4.54
N ALA A 41 -7.93 -0.64 -4.83
CA ALA A 41 -8.47 -0.70 -6.19
C ALA A 41 -8.75 0.71 -6.75
N ALA A 42 -9.39 1.59 -5.99
CA ALA A 42 -9.66 2.98 -6.39
C ALA A 42 -8.35 3.75 -6.69
N VAL A 43 -7.34 3.63 -5.84
CA VAL A 43 -6.01 4.26 -6.08
C VAL A 43 -5.37 3.69 -7.34
N ARG A 44 -5.43 2.36 -7.55
CA ARG A 44 -4.88 1.72 -8.75
C ARG A 44 -5.52 2.27 -10.03
N VAL A 45 -6.85 2.33 -10.08
CA VAL A 45 -7.60 2.83 -11.24
C VAL A 45 -7.22 4.27 -11.54
N SER A 46 -7.21 5.14 -10.52
CA SER A 46 -6.89 6.55 -10.72
C SER A 46 -5.46 6.79 -11.23
N VAL A 47 -4.49 5.98 -10.80
CA VAL A 47 -3.11 6.04 -11.32
C VAL A 47 -3.03 5.56 -12.77
N GLN A 48 -3.82 4.55 -13.16
CA GLN A 48 -3.86 4.07 -14.54
C GLN A 48 -4.49 5.10 -15.48
N GLU A 49 -5.55 5.76 -15.06
CA GLU A 49 -6.22 6.80 -15.86
C GLU A 49 -5.33 8.04 -16.03
N ASN A 50 -4.67 8.48 -14.94
CA ASN A 50 -3.93 9.72 -14.91
C ASN A 50 -2.56 9.55 -14.23
N PRO A 51 -1.58 8.89 -14.88
CA PRO A 51 -0.28 8.58 -14.27
C PRO A 51 0.58 9.82 -13.97
N ARG A 52 0.24 10.98 -14.56
CA ARG A 52 0.93 12.26 -14.33
C ARG A 52 0.29 13.10 -13.22
N GLN A 53 -0.89 12.71 -12.73
CA GLN A 53 -1.58 13.45 -11.69
C GLN A 53 -0.85 13.28 -10.36
N SER A 54 -0.60 14.41 -9.69
CA SER A 54 0.02 14.37 -8.37
C SER A 54 -0.93 13.76 -7.35
N ILE A 55 -0.39 13.09 -6.33
CA ILE A 55 -1.20 12.58 -5.19
C ILE A 55 -2.10 13.67 -4.60
N ARG A 56 -1.61 14.92 -4.56
CA ARG A 56 -2.33 16.06 -3.97
C ARG A 56 -3.59 16.43 -4.75
N ALA A 57 -3.57 16.19 -6.05
CA ALA A 57 -4.68 16.51 -6.94
C ALA A 57 -5.64 15.32 -7.10
N GLN A 58 -5.35 14.17 -6.51
CA GLN A 58 -6.14 12.96 -6.69
C GLN A 58 -7.34 12.98 -5.74
N GLU A 59 -8.54 13.14 -6.30
CA GLU A 59 -9.81 13.24 -5.55
C GLU A 59 -10.32 11.87 -5.09
N LEU A 60 -9.52 11.17 -4.27
CA LEU A 60 -9.81 9.79 -3.84
C LEU A 60 -10.58 9.70 -2.52
N GLY A 61 -10.90 10.82 -1.88
CA GLY A 61 -11.53 10.84 -0.55
C GLY A 61 -10.63 10.30 0.59
N LEU A 62 -9.35 10.04 0.30
CA LEU A 62 -8.37 9.51 1.25
C LEU A 62 -7.37 10.59 1.67
N SER A 63 -6.78 10.42 2.87
CA SER A 63 -5.67 11.28 3.27
C SER A 63 -4.44 11.03 2.38
N GLN A 64 -3.68 12.08 2.10
CA GLN A 64 -2.47 12.01 1.27
C GLN A 64 -1.48 10.94 1.78
N THR A 65 -1.35 10.80 3.10
CA THR A 65 -0.47 9.80 3.73
C THR A 65 -0.96 8.38 3.50
N SER A 66 -2.27 8.15 3.44
CA SER A 66 -2.85 6.85 3.13
C SER A 66 -2.65 6.50 1.66
N THR A 67 -2.93 7.42 0.75
CA THR A 67 -2.67 7.25 -0.69
C THR A 67 -1.20 6.96 -0.94
N GLN A 68 -0.29 7.69 -0.30
CA GLN A 68 1.16 7.46 -0.43
C GLN A 68 1.58 6.07 0.08
N ARG A 69 0.98 5.58 1.17
CA ARG A 69 1.24 4.24 1.69
C ARG A 69 0.72 3.16 0.73
N ILE A 70 -0.47 3.34 0.17
CA ILE A 70 -1.03 2.41 -0.82
C ILE A 70 -0.13 2.33 -2.05
N LEU A 71 0.26 3.48 -2.60
CA LEU A 71 1.18 3.55 -3.73
C LEU A 71 2.48 2.79 -3.43
N ARG A 72 3.10 3.05 -2.28
CA ARG A 72 4.41 2.47 -1.93
C ARG A 72 4.37 0.99 -1.57
N TRP A 73 3.42 0.58 -0.73
CA TRP A 73 3.43 -0.75 -0.10
C TRP A 73 2.53 -1.75 -0.81
N ASP A 74 1.39 -1.30 -1.34
CA ASP A 74 0.41 -2.19 -1.98
C ASP A 74 0.60 -2.24 -3.50
N LEU A 75 1.02 -1.13 -4.13
CA LEU A 75 1.23 -1.04 -5.58
C LEU A 75 2.70 -1.03 -6.02
N GLY A 76 3.65 -0.87 -5.09
CA GLY A 76 5.09 -0.83 -5.39
C GLY A 76 5.52 0.41 -6.19
N LEU A 77 4.68 1.44 -6.24
CA LEU A 77 4.92 2.68 -6.99
C LEU A 77 5.58 3.75 -6.12
N HIS A 78 6.42 4.57 -6.74
CA HIS A 78 7.05 5.70 -6.10
C HIS A 78 6.40 7.01 -6.59
N PRO A 79 5.61 7.70 -5.76
CA PRO A 79 4.73 8.77 -6.23
C PRO A 79 5.42 9.98 -6.86
N TYR A 80 6.69 10.20 -6.55
CA TYR A 80 7.48 11.30 -7.09
C TYR A 80 8.32 10.89 -8.30
N LYS A 81 8.24 9.63 -8.75
CA LYS A 81 8.88 9.16 -9.97
C LYS A 81 7.85 9.20 -11.10
N ILE A 82 8.12 9.99 -12.12
CA ILE A 82 7.30 10.01 -13.34
C ILE A 82 7.37 8.63 -13.98
N GLN A 83 6.23 7.96 -14.13
CA GLN A 83 6.14 6.72 -14.89
C GLN A 83 6.17 7.08 -16.37
N LEU A 84 7.34 7.02 -16.99
CA LEU A 84 7.51 7.24 -18.42
C LEU A 84 7.15 5.94 -19.16
N THR A 85 5.86 5.71 -19.42
CA THR A 85 5.41 4.64 -20.31
C THR A 85 5.34 5.21 -21.73
N GLN A 86 6.48 5.21 -22.43
CA GLN A 86 6.47 5.44 -23.87
C GLN A 86 5.95 4.17 -24.54
N GLU A 87 4.78 4.25 -25.20
CA GLU A 87 4.40 3.24 -26.17
C GLU A 87 5.39 3.32 -27.34
N LEU A 88 6.12 2.24 -27.59
CA LEU A 88 6.93 2.10 -28.79
C LEU A 88 5.98 1.95 -29.98
N LYS A 89 5.64 3.08 -30.63
CA LYS A 89 4.98 3.04 -31.93
C LYS A 89 6.00 2.61 -32.97
N GLU A 90 5.78 1.46 -33.58
CA GLU A 90 6.57 0.98 -34.72
C GLU A 90 6.37 1.92 -35.92
N MET A 91 7.16 2.98 -35.99
CA MET A 91 7.23 3.83 -37.17
C MET A 91 8.51 3.45 -37.92
N PHE A 92 8.48 2.29 -38.57
CA PHE A 92 9.57 1.82 -39.40
C PHE A 92 9.66 2.69 -40.68
N HIS A 93 10.65 3.57 -40.64
CA HIS A 93 11.56 4.03 -41.70
C HIS A 93 11.02 4.26 -43.12
N TYR A 94 11.00 5.54 -43.52
CA TYR A 94 10.87 6.02 -44.88
C TYR A 94 11.85 5.31 -45.84
N THR A 95 11.33 4.66 -46.88
CA THR A 95 12.11 4.37 -48.09
C THR A 95 11.81 5.45 -49.13
N HIS A 96 12.59 6.52 -49.10
CA HIS A 96 12.78 7.42 -50.26
C HIS A 96 13.91 6.86 -51.11
N VAL A 97 13.61 5.94 -52.03
CA VAL A 97 14.50 5.41 -53.08
C VAL A 97 13.60 4.56 -54.00
N LEU A 98 13.44 4.69 -55.31
CA LEU A 98 14.04 5.47 -56.39
C LEU A 98 12.99 5.46 -57.54
N ASN A 99 12.43 6.61 -57.93
CA ASN A 99 11.78 6.75 -59.24
C ASN A 99 12.44 7.90 -60.00
N VAL A 100 13.73 7.74 -60.26
CA VAL A 100 14.42 8.43 -61.36
C VAL A 100 15.00 7.35 -62.25
N THR A 101 14.26 6.94 -63.27
CA THR A 101 14.72 6.74 -64.66
C THR A 101 13.67 6.05 -65.53
N SER A 102 13.53 6.60 -66.75
CA SER A 102 12.81 6.16 -67.96
C SER A 102 11.34 6.53 -68.13
#